data_AF-A0A0F9IVE2-F1
#
_entry.id   AF-A0A0F9IVE2-F1
#
_cell.length_a   1.000
_cell.length_b   1.000
_cell.length_c   1.000
_cell.angle_alpha   90.00
_cell.angle_beta   90.00
_cell.angle_gamma   90.00
#
_symmetry.space_group_name_H-M   'P 1'
#
loop_
_entity.id
_entity.type
_entity.pdbx_description
1 polymer ?
#
loop_
_entity_poly.entity_id
_entity_poly.type
_entity_poly.pdbx_seq_one_letter_code
_entity_poly.pdbx_strand_id
1 'polypeptide(L)'
;MERAWTDDMGEISGFGGSYEESCRAMVLAGIEWLEEHPDASVRFQEIDVISAETDEAKQFLDCLVETAESLGAGPAGAMVNFTTYRAMTAHKFGWEAYQGRMRDRPSR
;
A
#
# COMPACT_ATOMS: atom_id res chain seq x y z
N MET A 1 12.85 8.94 -11.01
CA MET A 1 11.54 9.09 -11.66
C MET A 1 10.53 9.17 -10.53
N GLU A 2 9.71 10.22 -10.49
CA GLU A 2 8.78 10.44 -9.37
C GLU A 2 7.67 9.38 -9.40
N ARG A 3 7.51 8.60 -8.32
CA ARG A 3 6.44 7.60 -8.20
C ARG A 3 5.13 8.32 -7.91
N ALA A 4 4.27 8.47 -8.91
CA ALA A 4 2.99 9.15 -8.80
C ALA A 4 1.84 8.31 -9.37
N TRP A 5 0.67 8.41 -8.74
CA TRP A 5 -0.58 7.86 -9.26
C TRP A 5 -1.06 8.66 -10.47
N THR A 6 -1.61 7.98 -11.47
CA THR A 6 -2.19 8.58 -12.68
C THR A 6 -3.67 8.25 -12.78
N ASP A 7 -4.46 9.13 -13.41
CA ASP A 7 -5.91 9.02 -13.51
C ASP A 7 -6.40 7.77 -14.28
N ASP A 8 -5.53 7.18 -15.09
CA ASP A 8 -5.81 5.96 -15.85
C ASP A 8 -5.60 4.66 -15.03
N MET A 9 -5.05 4.76 -13.82
CA MET A 9 -4.93 3.64 -12.90
C MET A 9 -6.25 3.40 -12.17
N GLY A 10 -6.68 2.14 -12.13
CA GLY A 10 -7.84 1.74 -11.32
C GLY A 10 -7.65 2.03 -9.83
N GLU A 11 -8.76 2.07 -9.10
CA GLU A 11 -8.76 2.27 -7.65
C GLU A 11 -8.17 1.06 -6.90
N ILE A 12 -7.51 1.33 -5.78
CA ILE A 12 -7.06 0.33 -4.82
C ILE A 12 -8.28 -0.26 -4.12
N SER A 13 -9.18 0.60 -3.66
CA SER A 13 -10.27 0.28 -2.76
C SER A 13 -11.62 0.12 -3.44
N GLY A 14 -11.87 0.88 -4.52
CA GLY A 14 -13.17 0.93 -5.19
C GLY A 14 -14.20 1.85 -4.52
N PHE A 15 -13.80 2.66 -3.53
CA PHE A 15 -14.67 3.59 -2.81
C PHE A 15 -14.53 5.06 -3.25
N GLY A 16 -13.54 5.38 -4.07
CA GLY A 16 -13.23 6.73 -4.51
C GLY A 16 -12.94 7.74 -3.39
N GLY A 17 -12.85 9.02 -3.81
CA GLY A 17 -12.70 10.17 -2.91
C GLY A 17 -11.49 10.11 -1.97
N SER A 18 -11.63 10.72 -0.80
CA SER A 18 -10.56 10.79 0.20
C SER A 18 -10.13 9.42 0.74
N TYR A 19 -11.01 8.43 0.72
CA TYR A 19 -10.67 7.06 1.11
C TYR A 19 -9.63 6.46 0.16
N GLU A 20 -9.85 6.62 -1.14
CA GLU A 20 -8.93 6.16 -2.17
C GLU A 20 -7.62 6.95 -2.17
N GLU A 21 -7.68 8.27 -1.94
CA GLU A 21 -6.48 9.11 -1.78
C GLU A 21 -5.60 8.63 -0.62
N SER A 22 -6.18 8.28 0.53
CA SER A 22 -5.44 7.70 1.65
C SER A 22 -4.83 6.35 1.30
N CYS A 23 -5.57 5.46 0.63
CA CYS A 23 -5.04 4.17 0.18
C CYS A 23 -3.82 4.36 -0.74
N ARG A 24 -3.90 5.31 -1.67
CA ARG A 24 -2.83 5.63 -2.62
C ARG A 24 -1.58 6.14 -1.91
N ALA A 25 -1.74 7.03 -0.94
CA ALA A 25 -0.64 7.52 -0.12
C ALA A 25 0.03 6.41 0.69
N MET A 26 -0.76 5.57 1.35
CA MET A 26 -0.25 4.42 2.11
C MET A 26 0.57 3.46 1.22
N VAL A 27 0.10 3.17 0.00
CA VAL A 27 0.88 2.32 -0.92
C VAL A 27 2.22 2.95 -1.27
N LEU A 28 2.28 4.25 -1.52
CA LEU A 28 3.54 4.94 -1.84
C LEU A 28 4.50 4.92 -0.64
N ALA A 29 4.00 5.23 0.56
CA ALA A 29 4.76 5.20 1.80
C ALA A 29 5.30 3.79 2.08
N GLY A 30 4.49 2.75 1.88
CA GLY A 30 4.95 1.37 2.02
C GLY A 30 6.05 0.99 1.03
N ILE A 31 5.94 1.43 -0.23
CA ILE A 31 7.02 1.17 -1.21
C ILE A 31 8.30 1.91 -0.80
N GLU A 32 8.19 3.16 -0.36
CA GLU A 32 9.32 3.94 0.14
C GLU A 32 9.99 3.27 1.34
N TRP A 33 9.22 2.86 2.34
CA TRP A 33 9.74 2.14 3.50
C TRP A 33 10.50 0.87 3.09
N LEU A 34 9.96 0.07 2.16
CA LEU A 34 10.62 -1.14 1.66
C LEU A 34 11.92 -0.85 0.87
N GLU A 35 11.98 0.27 0.15
CA GLU A 35 13.19 0.70 -0.55
C GLU A 35 14.27 1.22 0.42
N GLU A 36 13.88 1.89 1.51
CA GLU A 36 14.77 2.35 2.57
C GLU A 36 15.29 1.20 3.45
N HIS A 37 14.56 0.08 3.51
CA HIS A 37 14.90 -1.08 4.32
C HIS A 37 15.08 -2.35 3.45
N PRO A 38 16.11 -2.40 2.58
CA PRO A 38 16.28 -3.49 1.61
C PRO A 38 16.54 -4.86 2.25
N ASP A 39 17.03 -4.89 3.49
CA ASP A 39 17.31 -6.11 4.25
C ASP A 39 16.15 -6.51 5.18
N ALA A 40 15.05 -5.74 5.21
CA ALA A 40 13.92 -6.03 6.10
C ALA A 40 13.22 -7.34 5.72
N SER A 41 13.07 -8.22 6.70
CA SER A 41 12.30 -9.45 6.54
C SER A 41 10.85 -9.22 6.97
N VAL A 42 10.05 -8.59 6.13
CA VAL A 42 8.60 -8.39 6.36
C VAL A 42 7.83 -9.70 6.11
N ARG A 43 7.29 -10.32 7.18
CA ARG A 43 6.49 -11.56 7.10
C ARG A 43 5.15 -11.45 7.83
N PHE A 44 4.12 -12.09 7.28
CA PHE A 44 2.75 -12.10 7.78
C PHE A 44 2.17 -13.52 7.78
N GLN A 45 1.41 -13.89 8.82
CA GLN A 45 0.87 -15.25 9.01
C GLN A 45 -0.33 -15.59 8.12
N GLU A 46 -1.27 -14.66 7.96
CA GLU A 46 -2.57 -14.92 7.35
C GLU A 46 -2.92 -13.87 6.29
N ILE A 47 -3.67 -14.30 5.26
CA ILE A 47 -4.05 -13.44 4.13
C ILE A 47 -5.33 -12.65 4.43
N ASP A 48 -6.24 -13.22 5.22
CA ASP A 48 -7.51 -12.59 5.56
C ASP A 48 -7.35 -11.49 6.62
N VAL A 49 -6.38 -11.64 7.52
CA VAL A 49 -6.01 -10.63 8.52
C VAL A 49 -4.49 -10.53 8.55
N ILE A 50 -3.97 -9.35 8.23
CA ILE A 50 -2.54 -9.11 8.31
C ILE A 50 -2.11 -9.13 9.77
N SER A 51 -1.41 -10.21 10.14
CA SER A 51 -0.79 -10.39 11.45
C SER A 51 0.73 -10.37 11.27
N ALA A 52 1.36 -9.31 11.77
CA ALA A 52 2.81 -9.11 11.66
C ALA A 52 3.58 -10.15 12.49
N GLU A 53 4.45 -10.91 11.82
CA GLU A 53 5.31 -11.92 12.48
C GLU A 53 6.62 -11.33 12.99
N THR A 54 7.16 -10.37 12.25
CA THR A 54 8.47 -9.78 12.49
C THR A 54 8.34 -8.35 12.99
N ASP A 55 9.38 -7.85 13.65
CA ASP A 55 9.38 -6.46 14.11
C ASP A 55 9.40 -5.50 12.92
N GLU A 56 10.06 -5.88 11.82
CA GLU A 56 10.02 -5.16 10.56
C GLU A 56 8.62 -5.14 9.96
N ALA A 57 7.85 -6.22 10.08
CA ALA A 57 6.45 -6.24 9.64
C ALA A 57 5.58 -5.29 10.48
N LYS A 58 5.84 -5.17 11.80
CA LYS A 58 5.14 -4.20 12.65
C LYS A 58 5.48 -2.76 12.25
N GLN A 59 6.77 -2.46 12.08
CA GLN A 59 7.23 -1.13 11.65
C GLN A 59 6.65 -0.75 10.28
N PHE A 60 6.59 -1.71 9.36
CA PHE A 60 5.95 -1.50 8.07
C PHE A 60 4.45 -1.19 8.21
N LEU A 61 3.72 -1.91 9.07
CA LEU A 61 2.30 -1.62 9.32
C LEU A 61 2.12 -0.26 10.02
N ASP A 62 2.97 0.08 10.98
CA ASP A 62 2.95 1.37 11.67
C ASP A 62 3.12 2.51 10.66
N CYS A 63 4.07 2.40 9.72
CA CYS A 63 4.25 3.37 8.65
C CYS A 63 2.97 3.60 7.82
N LEU A 64 2.25 2.52 7.46
CA LEU A 64 0.99 2.63 6.73
C LEU A 64 -0.10 3.30 7.56
N VAL A 65 -0.24 2.90 8.82
CA VAL A 65 -1.24 3.45 9.75
C VAL A 65 -0.99 4.93 10.00
N GLU A 66 0.24 5.31 10.33
CA GLU A 66 0.64 6.71 10.55
C GLU A 66 0.40 7.57 9.31
N THR A 67 0.65 7.02 8.12
CA THR A 67 0.37 7.72 6.85
C THR A 67 -1.12 8.03 6.72
N ALA A 68 -2.00 7.05 6.98
CA ALA A 68 -3.45 7.27 6.92
C ALA A 68 -3.92 8.30 7.97
N GLU A 69 -3.41 8.20 9.20
CA GLU A 69 -3.76 9.11 10.30
C GLU A 69 -3.32 10.55 10.01
N SER A 70 -2.13 10.74 9.42
CA SER A 70 -1.63 12.05 9.02
C SER A 70 -2.53 12.75 8.00
N LEU A 71 -3.30 11.97 7.22
CA LEU A 71 -4.28 12.46 6.24
C LEU A 71 -5.69 12.63 6.84
N GLY A 72 -5.84 12.39 8.15
CA GLY A 72 -7.13 12.43 8.84
C GLY A 72 -8.06 11.26 8.50
N ALA A 73 -7.54 10.21 7.86
CA ALA A 73 -8.29 8.99 7.61
C ALA A 73 -8.22 8.06 8.84
N GLY A 74 -9.34 7.42 9.18
CA GLY A 74 -9.33 6.31 10.13
C GLY A 74 -8.85 5.04 9.42
N PRO A 75 -7.65 4.50 9.74
CA PRO A 75 -7.12 3.32 9.06
C PRO A 75 -7.93 2.08 9.44
N ALA A 76 -8.96 1.79 8.66
CA ALA A 76 -9.73 0.57 8.81
C ALA A 76 -8.84 -0.65 8.48
N GLY A 77 -9.07 -1.79 9.14
CA GLY A 77 -8.28 -3.01 8.89
C GLY A 77 -8.23 -3.43 7.42
N ALA A 78 -9.31 -3.21 6.66
CA ALA A 78 -9.35 -3.45 5.22
C ALA A 78 -8.40 -2.53 4.44
N MET A 79 -8.28 -1.26 4.82
CA MET A 79 -7.38 -0.28 4.20
C MET A 79 -5.93 -0.73 4.39
N VAL A 80 -5.54 -1.04 5.63
CA VAL A 80 -4.20 -1.54 5.96
C VAL A 80 -3.90 -2.84 5.22
N ASN A 81 -4.87 -3.75 5.14
CA ASN A 81 -4.72 -5.03 4.45
C ASN A 81 -4.46 -4.83 2.94
N PHE A 82 -5.33 -4.10 2.24
CA PHE A 82 -5.17 -3.87 0.80
C PHE A 82 -3.87 -3.15 0.47
N THR A 83 -3.57 -2.07 1.20
CA THR A 83 -2.41 -1.22 0.94
C THR A 83 -1.09 -1.94 1.20
N THR A 84 -1.01 -2.80 2.21
CA THR A 84 0.14 -3.69 2.44
C THR A 84 0.43 -4.55 1.22
N TYR A 85 -0.56 -5.29 0.73
CA TYR A 85 -0.36 -6.17 -0.43
C TYR A 85 -0.01 -5.39 -1.69
N ARG A 86 -0.59 -4.21 -1.88
CA ARG A 86 -0.28 -3.34 -3.02
C ARG A 86 1.15 -2.81 -2.96
N ALA A 87 1.60 -2.31 -1.81
CA ALA A 87 2.96 -1.83 -1.61
C ALA A 87 3.99 -2.93 -1.86
N MET A 88 3.80 -4.11 -1.26
CA MET A 88 4.69 -5.26 -1.48
C MET A 88 4.70 -5.71 -2.95
N THR A 89 3.54 -5.71 -3.61
CA THR A 89 3.45 -6.05 -5.04
C THR A 89 4.19 -5.03 -5.90
N ALA A 90 3.97 -3.73 -5.66
CA ALA A 90 4.62 -2.67 -6.41
C ALA A 90 6.14 -2.67 -6.21
N HIS A 91 6.60 -2.88 -4.98
CA HIS A 91 8.03 -3.01 -4.69
C HIS A 91 8.63 -4.24 -5.40
N LYS A 92 7.97 -5.41 -5.34
CA LYS A 92 8.45 -6.65 -5.96
C LYS A 92 8.58 -6.57 -7.49
N PHE A 93 7.63 -5.93 -8.17
CA PHE A 93 7.58 -5.91 -9.64
C PHE A 93 8.10 -4.60 -10.25
N GLY A 94 8.37 -3.60 -9.43
CA GLY A 94 8.65 -2.23 -9.88
C GLY A 94 7.38 -1.44 -10.19
N TRP A 95 7.49 -0.12 -10.04
CA TRP A 95 6.37 0.82 -10.17
C TRP A 95 5.71 0.78 -11.54
N GLU A 96 6.48 0.80 -12.64
CA GLU A 96 5.93 0.80 -14.00
C GLU A 96 5.08 -0.45 -14.29
N ALA A 97 5.57 -1.63 -13.89
CA ALA A 97 4.82 -2.88 -14.05
C ALA A 97 3.56 -2.90 -13.19
N TYR A 98 3.62 -2.31 -11.99
CA TYR A 98 2.46 -2.15 -11.13
C TYR A 98 1.42 -1.20 -11.74
N GLN A 99 1.84 -0.07 -12.31
CA GLN A 99 0.95 0.86 -13.02
C GLN A 99 0.22 0.16 -14.16
N GLY A 100 0.92 -0.63 -14.99
CA GLY A 100 0.29 -1.41 -16.06
C GLY A 100 -0.84 -2.30 -15.53
N ARG A 101 -0.60 -3.04 -14.45
CA ARG A 101 -1.62 -3.91 -13.82
C ARG A 101 -2.80 -3.13 -13.24
N MET A 102 -2.59 -1.90 -12.79
CA MET A 102 -3.67 -1.06 -12.27
C MET A 102 -4.52 -0.47 -13.38
N ARG A 103 -3.95 -0.17 -14.56
CA ARG A 103 -4.70 0.27 -15.74
C ARG A 103 -5.58 -0.83 -16.32
N ASP A 104 -5.13 -2.08 -16.25
CA ASP A 104 -5.91 -3.24 -16.71
C ASP A 104 -7.11 -3.59 -15.80
N ARG A 105 -7.22 -2.93 -14.62
CA ARG A 105 -8.40 -3.03 -13.76
C ARG A 105 -9.33 -1.85 -14.04
N PRO A 106 -10.54 -2.07 -14.60
CA PRO A 106 -11.50 -0.99 -14.72
C PRO A 106 -11.85 -0.46 -13.31
N SER A 107 -11.72 0.85 -13.11
CA SER A 107 -12.36 1.55 -11.99
C SER A 107 -13.87 1.29 -12.09
N ARG A 108 -14.48 0.79 -11.02
CA ARG A 108 -15.93 0.58 -10.98
C ARG A 108 -16.68 1.90 -10.90
#